data_AF-T0YI97-F1
#
_entry.id   AF-T0YI97-F1
#
_cell.length_a   1.000
_cell.length_b   1.000
_cell.length_c   1.000
_cell.angle_alpha   90.00
_cell.angle_beta   90.00
_cell.angle_gamma   90.00
#
_symmetry.space_group_name_H-M   'P 1'
#
loop_
_entity.id
_entity.type
_entity.pdbx_description
1 polymer ?
#
loop_
_entity_poly.entity_id
_entity_poly.type
_entity_poly.pdbx_seq_one_letter_code
_entity_poly.pdbx_strand_id
1 'polypeptide(L)'
;PVLYLSRHIVRTKPDYYRLLQAVRTDDAWEDWVDYMLTAVEYTARATIATIQAIKVLLQDAKQRIRAQHKFYSQDLINNLFKHPYTKIEFVQQDLGVSRLTATKYLDALAAAGFLHKRKIGRSNYYINQPLYAVLIGAEREAGDV
;
A
#
# COMPACT_ATOMS: atom_id res chain seq x y z
N PRO A 1 5.57 9.90 -5.57
CA PRO A 1 6.82 9.67 -4.80
C PRO A 1 6.66 8.46 -3.86
N VAL A 2 7.45 7.40 -4.05
CA VAL A 2 7.28 6.11 -3.32
C VAL A 2 8.21 6.00 -2.10
N LEU A 3 9.28 6.79 -2.05
CA LEU A 3 10.23 6.81 -0.96
C LEU A 3 9.69 7.67 0.20
N TYR A 4 9.45 7.04 1.35
CA TYR A 4 8.93 7.75 2.53
C TYR A 4 10.06 8.14 3.49
N LEU A 5 10.96 9.02 3.03
CA LEU A 5 12.16 9.42 3.78
C LEU A 5 11.86 10.01 5.16
N SER A 6 10.79 10.82 5.24
CA SER A 6 10.38 11.49 6.48
C SER A 6 10.09 10.51 7.62
N ARG A 7 9.74 9.25 7.33
CA ARG A 7 9.61 8.19 8.33
C ARG A 7 10.88 7.99 9.14
N HIS A 8 12.02 7.83 8.48
CA HIS A 8 13.27 7.58 9.17
C HIS A 8 13.57 8.78 10.08
N ILE A 9 13.43 9.99 9.55
CA ILE A 9 13.61 11.25 10.27
C ILE A 9 12.68 11.36 11.49
N VAL A 10 11.41 10.98 11.38
CA VAL A 10 10.46 11.03 12.51
C VAL A 10 10.85 10.03 13.59
N ARG A 11 11.28 8.82 13.22
CA ARG A 11 11.72 7.78 14.17
C ARG A 11 13.03 8.16 14.88
N THR A 12 13.96 8.77 14.16
CA THR A 12 15.27 9.22 14.68
C THR A 12 15.30 10.73 14.88
N LYS A 13 14.15 11.33 15.24
CA LYS A 13 13.97 12.78 15.36
C LYS A 13 14.97 13.46 16.31
N PRO A 14 15.32 12.88 17.48
CA PRO A 14 16.37 13.44 18.32
C PRO A 14 17.73 13.52 17.61
N ASP A 15 18.13 12.46 16.91
CA ASP A 15 19.40 12.43 16.17
C ASP A 15 19.40 13.40 14.99
N TYR A 16 18.29 13.50 14.26
CA TYR A 16 18.12 14.48 13.20
C TYR A 16 18.44 15.90 13.69
N TYR A 17 17.83 16.33 14.80
CA TYR A 17 18.07 17.67 15.33
C TYR A 17 19.47 17.82 15.94
N ARG A 18 19.99 16.77 16.60
CA ARG A 18 21.35 16.77 17.14
C ARG A 18 22.39 16.98 16.04
N LEU A 19 22.29 16.22 14.95
CA LEU A 19 23.21 16.29 13.82
C LEU A 19 23.07 17.62 13.06
N LEU A 20 21.85 18.10 12.86
CA LEU A 20 21.61 19.41 12.24
C LEU A 20 22.20 20.56 13.08
N GLN A 21 22.13 20.45 14.41
CA GLN A 21 22.74 21.42 15.31
C GLN A 21 24.27 21.36 15.23
N ALA A 22 24.86 20.16 15.20
CA ALA A 22 26.32 19.97 15.10
C ALA A 22 26.90 20.53 13.79
N VAL A 23 26.16 20.45 12.67
CA VAL A 23 26.55 21.14 11.43
C VAL A 23 26.65 22.65 11.64
N ARG A 24 25.73 23.24 12.41
CA ARG A 24 25.72 24.69 12.67
C ARG A 24 26.81 25.14 13.64
N THR A 25 27.10 24.34 14.67
CA THR A 25 28.04 24.72 15.74
C THR A 25 29.47 24.29 15.46
N ASP A 26 29.64 23.12 14.85
CA ASP A 26 30.91 22.39 14.80
C ASP A 26 31.34 22.03 13.37
N ASP A 27 30.60 22.49 12.35
CA ASP A 27 30.83 22.20 10.92
C ASP A 27 30.85 20.69 10.60
N ALA A 28 30.12 19.89 11.39
CA ALA A 28 30.08 18.43 11.33
C ALA A 28 29.24 17.88 10.15
N TRP A 29 29.61 18.22 8.91
CA TRP A 29 28.90 17.82 7.70
C TRP A 29 28.95 16.33 7.40
N GLU A 30 30.07 15.66 7.73
CA GLU A 30 30.26 14.24 7.44
C GLU A 30 29.20 13.38 8.13
N ASP A 31 29.00 13.56 9.44
CA ASP A 31 28.00 12.84 10.22
C ASP A 31 26.56 13.12 9.74
N TRP A 32 26.29 14.35 9.29
CA TRP A 32 24.99 14.70 8.73
C TRP A 32 24.72 14.00 7.39
N VAL A 33 25.72 13.97 6.50
CA VAL A 33 25.60 13.29 5.21
C VAL A 33 25.46 11.77 5.42
N ASP A 34 26.25 11.17 6.31
CA ASP A 34 26.15 9.75 6.66
C ASP A 34 24.75 9.38 7.17
N TYR A 35 24.20 10.20 8.07
CA TYR A 35 22.82 10.04 8.55
C TYR A 35 21.79 10.09 7.41
N MET A 36 21.92 11.05 6.48
CA MET A 36 21.01 11.17 5.35
C MET A 36 21.13 9.98 4.38
N LEU A 37 22.34 9.49 4.12
CA LEU A 37 22.58 8.30 3.30
C LEU A 37 21.96 7.05 3.95
N THR A 38 22.16 6.89 5.25
CA THR A 38 21.56 5.81 6.06
C THR A 38 20.04 5.86 6.00
N ALA A 39 19.45 7.06 6.13
CA ALA A 39 18.01 7.26 6.03
C ALA A 39 17.46 6.87 4.65
N VAL A 40 18.18 7.23 3.58
CA VAL A 40 17.82 6.87 2.19
C VAL A 40 17.94 5.36 1.98
N GLU A 41 19.04 4.73 2.43
CA GLU A 41 19.23 3.29 2.31
C GLU A 41 18.10 2.52 3.01
N TYR A 42 17.84 2.85 4.27
CA TYR A 42 16.81 2.20 5.07
C TYR A 42 15.43 2.30 4.39
N THR A 43 15.07 3.51 3.96
CA THR A 43 13.75 3.75 3.37
C THR A 43 13.62 3.12 1.99
N ALA A 44 14.70 3.10 1.19
CA ALA A 44 14.72 2.41 -0.09
C ALA A 44 14.54 0.89 0.07
N ARG A 45 15.25 0.26 1.03
CA ARG A 45 15.11 -1.18 1.33
C ARG A 45 13.68 -1.53 1.76
N ALA A 46 13.09 -0.74 2.66
CA ALA A 46 11.72 -0.93 3.11
C ALA A 46 10.69 -0.77 1.96
N THR A 47 10.88 0.25 1.12
CA THR A 47 10.04 0.45 -0.08
C THR A 47 10.15 -0.73 -1.05
N ILE A 48 11.36 -1.25 -1.30
CA ILE A 48 11.57 -2.42 -2.17
C ILE A 48 10.84 -3.65 -1.61
N ALA A 49 10.98 -3.93 -0.32
CA ALA A 49 10.31 -5.06 0.33
C ALA A 49 8.78 -4.96 0.20
N THR A 50 8.24 -3.76 0.41
CA THR A 50 6.80 -3.48 0.26
C THR A 50 6.33 -3.74 -1.18
N ILE A 51 7.06 -3.21 -2.18
CA ILE A 51 6.74 -3.41 -3.60
C ILE A 51 6.78 -4.89 -3.97
N GLN A 52 7.78 -5.63 -3.49
CA GLN A 52 7.90 -7.07 -3.73
C GLN A 52 6.71 -7.83 -3.13
N ALA A 53 6.32 -7.53 -1.89
CA ALA A 53 5.16 -8.13 -1.25
C ALA A 53 3.86 -7.87 -2.03
N ILE A 54 3.63 -6.62 -2.47
CA ILE A 54 2.48 -6.27 -3.31
C ILE A 54 2.51 -7.05 -4.63
N LYS A 55 3.69 -7.19 -5.27
CA LYS A 55 3.84 -7.92 -6.52
C LYS A 55 3.48 -9.40 -6.36
N VAL A 56 3.92 -10.04 -5.27
CA VAL A 56 3.55 -11.43 -4.95
C VAL A 56 2.04 -11.58 -4.78
N LEU A 57 1.42 -10.70 -3.97
CA LEU A 57 -0.03 -10.71 -3.77
C LEU A 57 -0.81 -10.52 -5.08
N LEU A 58 -0.33 -9.62 -5.95
CA LEU A 58 -0.96 -9.37 -7.24
C LEU A 58 -0.90 -10.61 -8.14
N GLN A 59 0.24 -11.29 -8.21
CA GLN A 59 0.38 -12.49 -9.04
C GLN A 59 -0.49 -13.65 -8.51
N ASP A 60 -0.52 -13.87 -7.20
CA ASP A 60 -1.39 -14.88 -6.58
C ASP A 60 -2.86 -14.59 -6.88
N ALA A 61 -3.33 -13.36 -6.59
CA ALA A 61 -4.71 -12.98 -6.84
C ALA A 61 -5.08 -13.11 -8.33
N LYS A 62 -4.19 -12.69 -9.23
CA LYS A 62 -4.36 -12.82 -10.69
C LYS A 62 -4.57 -14.28 -11.09
N GLN A 63 -3.74 -15.19 -10.59
CA GLN A 63 -3.82 -16.62 -10.91
C GLN A 63 -5.11 -17.24 -10.37
N ARG A 64 -5.43 -17.02 -9.09
CA ARG A 64 -6.60 -17.63 -8.45
C ARG A 64 -7.91 -17.07 -9.02
N ILE A 65 -8.02 -15.75 -9.25
CA ILE A 65 -9.22 -15.15 -9.85
C ILE A 65 -9.42 -15.66 -11.27
N ARG A 66 -8.35 -15.74 -12.08
CA ARG A 66 -8.43 -16.26 -13.45
C ARG A 66 -8.89 -17.72 -13.50
N ALA A 67 -8.48 -18.53 -12.51
CA ALA A 67 -8.89 -19.94 -12.43
C ALA A 67 -10.34 -20.12 -11.96
N GLN A 68 -10.83 -19.27 -11.05
CA GLN A 68 -12.12 -19.44 -10.37
C GLN A 68 -13.26 -18.62 -11.00
N HIS A 69 -12.95 -17.54 -11.72
CA HIS A 69 -13.94 -16.58 -12.18
C HIS A 69 -13.79 -16.23 -13.67
N LYS A 70 -14.83 -16.52 -14.46
CA LYS A 70 -14.86 -16.21 -15.91
C LYS A 70 -14.83 -14.71 -16.23
N PHE A 71 -15.21 -13.86 -15.29
CA PHE A 71 -15.22 -12.40 -15.45
C PHE A 71 -13.86 -11.74 -15.17
N TYR A 72 -12.80 -12.54 -15.00
CA TYR A 72 -11.45 -12.03 -14.91
C TYR A 72 -11.13 -11.05 -16.05
N SER A 73 -10.58 -9.89 -15.69
CA SER A 73 -9.99 -8.94 -16.61
C SER A 73 -8.76 -8.31 -15.98
N GLN A 74 -7.87 -7.77 -16.82
CA GLN A 74 -6.68 -7.09 -16.29
C GLN A 74 -7.05 -5.78 -15.58
N ASP A 75 -8.11 -5.12 -16.03
CA ASP A 75 -8.65 -3.91 -15.39
C ASP A 75 -9.24 -4.21 -14.01
N LEU A 76 -9.85 -5.39 -13.81
CA LEU A 76 -10.32 -5.83 -12.51
C LEU A 76 -9.15 -5.94 -11.52
N ILE A 77 -8.08 -6.65 -11.91
CA ILE A 77 -6.89 -6.79 -11.06
C ILE A 77 -6.28 -5.42 -10.77
N ASN A 78 -6.17 -4.56 -11.78
CA ASN A 78 -5.66 -3.20 -11.59
C ASN A 78 -6.54 -2.41 -10.60
N ASN A 79 -7.87 -2.47 -10.70
CA ASN A 79 -8.78 -1.81 -9.76
C ASN A 79 -8.58 -2.31 -8.31
N LEU A 80 -8.48 -3.63 -8.11
CA LEU A 80 -8.33 -4.25 -6.78
C LEU A 80 -6.98 -3.94 -6.11
N PHE A 81 -5.95 -3.57 -6.89
CA PHE A 81 -4.61 -3.27 -6.39
C PHE A 81 -4.22 -1.78 -6.48
N LYS A 82 -5.03 -0.95 -7.15
CA LYS A 82 -4.87 0.51 -7.18
C LYS A 82 -5.28 1.14 -5.84
N HIS A 83 -6.29 0.57 -5.18
CA HIS A 83 -6.76 1.02 -3.87
C HIS A 83 -6.98 -0.17 -2.94
N PRO A 84 -6.56 -0.11 -1.65
CA PRO A 84 -6.75 -1.19 -0.69
C PRO A 84 -8.23 -1.44 -0.34
N TYR A 85 -9.10 -0.50 -0.69
CA TYR A 85 -10.54 -0.67 -0.67
C TYR A 85 -11.14 -0.11 -1.95
N THR A 86 -12.20 -0.74 -2.43
CA THR A 86 -12.96 -0.30 -3.60
C THR A 86 -14.45 -0.19 -3.29
N LYS A 87 -15.16 0.50 -4.18
CA LYS A 87 -16.61 0.68 -4.16
C LYS A 87 -17.17 0.21 -5.50
N ILE A 88 -18.48 -0.05 -5.52
CA ILE A 88 -19.17 -0.50 -6.73
C ILE A 88 -18.99 0.52 -7.86
N GLU A 89 -19.04 1.81 -7.55
CA GLU A 89 -18.91 2.90 -8.53
C GLU A 89 -17.53 2.91 -9.21
N PHE A 90 -16.45 2.59 -8.48
CA PHE A 90 -15.11 2.53 -9.06
C PHE A 90 -14.94 1.36 -10.01
N VAL A 91 -15.45 0.18 -9.64
CA VAL A 91 -15.45 -1.00 -10.54
C VAL A 91 -16.32 -0.74 -11.77
N GLN A 92 -17.47 -0.08 -11.59
CA GLN A 92 -18.35 0.28 -12.69
C GLN A 92 -17.61 1.15 -13.72
N GLN A 93 -16.92 2.19 -13.25
CA GLN A 93 -16.18 3.12 -14.09
C GLN A 93 -14.96 2.46 -14.75
N ASP A 94 -14.14 1.76 -13.97
CA ASP A 94 -12.87 1.19 -14.45
C ASP A 94 -13.08 0.01 -15.41
N LEU A 95 -14.15 -0.77 -15.25
CA LEU A 95 -14.44 -1.93 -16.12
C LEU A 95 -15.50 -1.62 -17.20
N GLY A 96 -16.15 -0.44 -17.17
CA GLY A 96 -17.21 -0.10 -18.12
C GLY A 96 -18.45 -1.00 -18.04
N VAL A 97 -18.74 -1.59 -16.88
CA VAL A 97 -19.84 -2.53 -16.67
C VAL A 97 -21.03 -1.87 -15.96
N SER A 98 -22.20 -2.52 -15.96
CA SER A 98 -23.34 -2.04 -15.19
C SER A 98 -23.09 -2.11 -13.68
N ARG A 99 -23.78 -1.27 -12.88
CA ARG A 99 -23.76 -1.35 -11.41
C ARG A 99 -24.09 -2.75 -10.88
N LEU A 100 -25.06 -3.41 -11.51
CA LEU A 100 -25.48 -4.78 -11.15
C LEU A 100 -24.33 -5.77 -11.39
N THR A 101 -23.65 -5.65 -12.52
CA THR A 101 -22.49 -6.49 -12.88
C THR A 101 -21.32 -6.25 -11.92
N ALA A 102 -20.96 -4.99 -11.65
CA ALA A 102 -19.91 -4.65 -10.69
C ALA A 102 -20.21 -5.20 -9.29
N THR A 103 -21.47 -5.10 -8.84
CA THR A 103 -21.91 -5.67 -7.56
C THR A 103 -21.73 -7.19 -7.54
N LYS A 104 -22.17 -7.89 -8.59
CA LYS A 104 -22.00 -9.35 -8.72
C LYS A 104 -20.53 -9.77 -8.66
N TYR A 105 -19.64 -9.05 -9.34
CA TYR A 105 -18.21 -9.37 -9.33
C TYR A 105 -17.61 -9.18 -7.93
N LEU A 106 -17.89 -8.05 -7.29
CA LEU A 106 -17.38 -7.75 -5.96
C LEU A 106 -17.91 -8.71 -4.88
N ASP A 107 -19.18 -9.08 -4.95
CA ASP A 107 -19.78 -10.05 -4.03
C ASP A 107 -19.21 -11.46 -4.25
N ALA A 108 -18.96 -11.88 -5.50
CA ALA A 108 -18.31 -13.15 -5.81
C ALA A 108 -16.87 -13.19 -5.28
N LEU A 109 -16.10 -12.11 -5.47
CA LEU A 109 -14.75 -12.00 -4.94
C LEU A 109 -14.72 -11.97 -3.41
N ALA A 110 -15.73 -11.36 -2.79
CA ALA A 110 -15.86 -11.38 -1.33
C ALA A 110 -16.19 -12.79 -0.81
N ALA A 111 -17.09 -13.50 -1.48
CA ALA A 111 -17.44 -14.89 -1.14
C ALA A 111 -16.25 -15.85 -1.32
N ALA A 112 -15.41 -15.61 -2.32
CA ALA A 112 -14.18 -16.36 -2.56
C ALA A 112 -13.00 -15.94 -1.66
N GLY A 113 -13.21 -14.97 -0.74
CA GLY A 113 -12.22 -14.55 0.25
C GLY A 113 -11.12 -13.61 -0.28
N PHE A 114 -11.24 -13.09 -1.51
CA PHE A 114 -10.30 -12.07 -2.02
C PHE A 114 -10.57 -10.69 -1.40
N LEU A 115 -11.82 -10.43 -1.05
CA LEU A 115 -12.26 -9.14 -0.52
C LEU A 115 -13.08 -9.33 0.76
N HIS A 116 -13.06 -8.33 1.62
CA HIS A 116 -13.91 -8.25 2.77
C HIS A 116 -14.97 -7.16 2.57
N LYS A 117 -16.24 -7.56 2.51
CA LYS A 117 -17.36 -6.64 2.36
C LYS A 117 -17.72 -6.01 3.71
N ARG A 118 -17.71 -4.68 3.77
CA ARG A 118 -18.10 -3.90 4.95
C ARG A 118 -19.11 -2.83 4.57
N LYS A 119 -20.26 -2.80 5.24
CA LYS A 119 -21.28 -1.76 5.08
C LYS A 119 -20.99 -0.61 6.05
N ILE A 120 -20.90 0.61 5.52
CA ILE A 120 -20.72 1.83 6.33
C ILE A 120 -21.76 2.85 5.86
N GLY A 121 -22.71 3.16 6.75
CA GLY A 121 -23.87 3.98 6.41
C GLY A 121 -24.68 3.35 5.26
N ARG A 122 -24.81 4.10 4.16
CA ARG A 122 -25.55 3.68 2.96
C ARG A 122 -24.68 3.00 1.90
N SER A 123 -23.37 2.91 2.11
CA SER A 123 -22.43 2.43 1.10
C SER A 123 -21.76 1.11 1.48
N ASN A 124 -21.54 0.25 0.49
CA ASN A 124 -20.76 -0.97 0.63
C ASN A 124 -19.32 -0.74 0.20
N TYR A 125 -18.38 -1.14 1.05
CA TYR A 125 -16.95 -1.12 0.79
C TYR A 125 -16.44 -2.55 0.66
N TYR A 126 -15.50 -2.77 -0.25
CA TYR A 126 -14.85 -4.06 -0.45
C TYR A 126 -13.35 -3.87 -0.24
N ILE A 127 -12.83 -4.51 0.81
CA ILE A 127 -11.47 -4.27 1.31
C ILE A 127 -10.58 -5.44 0.90
N ASN A 128 -9.48 -5.15 0.21
CA ASN A 128 -8.41 -6.11 -0.07
C ASN A 128 -7.54 -6.20 1.19
N GLN A 129 -7.92 -7.04 2.13
CA GLN A 129 -7.24 -7.17 3.43
C GLN A 129 -5.75 -7.51 3.31
N PRO A 130 -5.32 -8.45 2.44
CA PRO A 130 -3.89 -8.71 2.25
C PRO A 130 -3.10 -7.49 1.79
N LEU A 131 -3.63 -6.75 0.81
CA LEU A 131 -2.98 -5.52 0.33
C LEU A 131 -2.95 -4.44 1.43
N TYR A 132 -4.06 -4.26 2.14
CA TYR A 132 -4.15 -3.34 3.26
C TYR A 132 -3.12 -3.67 4.35
N ALA A 133 -2.95 -4.95 4.68
CA ALA A 133 -1.97 -5.40 5.67
C ALA A 133 -0.53 -5.15 5.23
N VAL A 134 -0.21 -5.25 3.93
CA VAL A 134 1.13 -4.90 3.43
C VAL A 134 1.38 -3.39 3.47
N LEU A 135 0.39 -2.59 3.09
CA LEU A 135 0.49 -1.14 3.13
C LEU A 135 0.56 -0.61 4.58
N ILE A 136 -0.20 -1.19 5.49
CA ILE A 136 -0.15 -0.84 6.91
C ILE A 136 1.03 -1.47 7.63
N GLY A 137 1.47 -2.68 7.30
CA GLY A 137 2.70 -3.24 7.83
C GLY A 137 3.87 -2.31 7.50
N ALA A 138 3.87 -1.80 6.26
CA ALA A 138 4.73 -0.68 5.92
C ALA A 138 4.46 0.54 6.82
N GLU A 139 3.23 0.97 7.14
CA GLU A 139 2.96 2.10 8.05
C GLU A 139 3.18 1.87 9.57
N ARG A 140 3.05 0.65 10.11
CA ARG A 140 3.17 0.35 11.56
C ARG A 140 4.62 0.26 12.00
N GLU A 141 5.49 -0.24 11.14
CA GLU A 141 6.93 0.00 11.27
C GLU A 141 7.30 1.50 11.21
N ALA A 142 6.34 2.41 10.90
CA ALA A 142 6.51 3.87 10.94
C ALA A 142 6.01 4.53 12.23
N GLY A 143 5.14 3.87 13.00
CA GLY A 143 4.34 4.51 14.04
C GLY A 143 4.48 3.90 15.43
N ASP A 144 5.00 2.67 15.56
CA ASP A 144 5.28 2.03 16.84
C ASP A 144 6.80 2.03 17.13
N VAL A 145 7.37 3.22 17.41
CA VAL A 145 8.50 3.47 18.34
C VAL A 145 8.40 4.91 18.84
#